data_AF-A0A913YFX1-F1
#
_entry.id   AF-A0A913YFX1-F1
#
_cell.length_a   1.000
_cell.length_b   1.000
_cell.length_c   1.000
_cell.angle_alpha   90.00
_cell.angle_beta   90.00
_cell.angle_gamma   90.00
#
_symmetry.space_group_name_H-M   'P 1'
#
loop_
_entity.id
_entity.type
_entity.pdbx_description
1 polymer ?
#
loop_
_entity_poly.entity_id
_entity_poly.type
_entity_poly.pdbx_seq_one_letter_code
_entity_poly.pdbx_strand_id
1 'polypeptide(L)'
;MKKTKYVADNMDCVFECMGVHWCRSINFKSAPRSNGLHACQLISSEQFAGKEYMGPSKAYNHYSVKNPCQESPCRNGGKCVFQENRQHFHCECRDGFEGENCEKGRCNDTLGMQSMDIPDSKITASSYISGIWLPSYARLNVLLGYGGWIPASNTIGQWIQVDLSNVTRITAIATQGSQSESHWVKTYSLQYSEDGTSFKDYEGGKTLSGNSDRTTVVKNNLDPAITARYIRLLPKAYYSYMALRMELYGCRVF
;
A
#
# COMPACT_ATOMS: atom_id res chain seq x y z
N MET A 1 16.24 -4.94 36.18
CA MET A 1 16.77 -6.05 36.98
C MET A 1 18.24 -6.27 36.66
N LYS A 2 19.05 -6.64 37.66
CA LYS A 2 20.47 -6.94 37.52
C LYS A 2 20.82 -8.15 38.39
N LYS A 3 21.60 -9.09 37.88
CA LYS A 3 22.12 -10.24 38.63
C LYS A 3 23.59 -10.46 38.31
N THR A 4 24.42 -10.70 39.31
CA THR A 4 25.84 -11.04 39.10
C THR A 4 26.05 -12.54 39.21
N LYS A 5 26.75 -13.12 38.24
CA LYS A 5 27.24 -14.49 38.17
C LYS A 5 28.77 -14.49 38.11
N TYR A 6 29.37 -15.63 38.37
CA TYR A 6 30.82 -15.82 38.24
C TYR A 6 31.06 -16.96 37.26
N VAL A 7 31.84 -16.68 36.21
CA VAL A 7 31.99 -17.54 35.03
C VAL A 7 33.45 -17.63 34.60
N ALA A 8 33.83 -18.64 33.81
CA ALA A 8 35.22 -18.83 33.40
C ALA A 8 35.63 -17.83 32.31
N ASP A 9 34.73 -17.51 31.39
CA ASP A 9 35.01 -16.59 30.29
C ASP A 9 33.78 -15.76 29.86
N ASN A 10 33.96 -14.97 28.81
CA ASN A 10 32.92 -14.09 28.28
C ASN A 10 31.78 -14.86 27.58
N MET A 11 32.05 -16.02 26.99
CA MET A 11 31.02 -16.84 26.32
C MET A 11 30.11 -17.51 27.35
N ASP A 12 30.67 -17.99 28.45
CA ASP A 12 29.87 -18.48 29.59
C ASP A 12 28.94 -17.39 30.13
N CYS A 13 29.40 -16.13 30.17
CA CYS A 13 28.57 -14.99 30.56
C CYS A 13 27.39 -14.77 29.59
N VAL A 14 27.62 -14.95 28.28
CA VAL A 14 26.58 -14.86 27.26
C VAL A 14 25.57 -15.99 27.42
N PHE A 15 26.01 -17.23 27.62
CA PHE A 15 25.11 -18.38 27.81
C PHE A 15 24.26 -18.24 29.08
N GLU A 16 24.84 -17.74 30.17
CA GLU A 16 24.09 -17.40 31.40
C GLU A 16 22.98 -16.36 31.13
N CYS A 17 23.22 -15.39 30.23
CA CYS A 17 22.19 -14.44 29.83
C CYS A 17 21.10 -15.10 28.98
N MET A 18 21.47 -15.94 28.02
CA MET A 18 20.51 -16.65 27.15
C MET A 18 19.59 -17.59 27.92
N GLY A 19 20.08 -18.18 29.03
CA GLY A 19 19.27 -19.03 29.92
C GLY A 19 18.30 -18.27 30.83
N VAL A 20 18.32 -16.93 30.80
CA VAL A 20 17.53 -16.08 31.69
C VAL A 20 16.61 -15.19 30.85
N HIS A 21 15.30 -15.48 30.87
CA HIS A 21 14.31 -14.84 30.01
C HIS A 21 14.27 -13.30 30.09
N TRP A 22 14.67 -12.72 31.23
CA TRP A 22 14.70 -11.27 31.40
C TRP A 22 16.05 -10.64 31.02
N CYS A 23 17.10 -11.41 30.76
CA CYS A 23 18.42 -10.87 30.46
C CYS A 23 18.48 -10.38 29.01
N ARG A 24 18.91 -9.14 28.82
CA ARG A 24 19.01 -8.45 27.52
C ARG A 24 20.45 -8.05 27.18
N SER A 25 21.28 -7.85 28.20
CA SER A 25 22.69 -7.48 28.03
C SER A 25 23.54 -7.94 29.20
N ILE A 26 24.85 -7.96 29.00
CA ILE A 26 25.84 -8.36 30.00
C ILE A 26 26.97 -7.36 30.13
N ASN A 27 27.48 -7.18 31.35
CA ASN A 27 28.81 -6.61 31.59
C ASN A 27 29.74 -7.71 32.10
N PHE A 28 30.74 -8.07 31.30
CA PHE A 28 31.76 -9.05 31.65
C PHE A 28 33.02 -8.35 32.17
N LYS A 29 33.44 -8.63 33.40
CA LYS A 29 34.67 -8.06 33.97
C LYS A 29 35.89 -8.79 33.42
N SER A 30 36.75 -8.08 32.68
CA SER A 30 37.93 -8.69 32.04
C SER A 30 39.00 -9.14 33.03
N ALA A 31 39.11 -8.49 34.19
CA ALA A 31 40.01 -8.91 35.26
C ALA A 31 39.34 -10.00 36.15
N PRO A 32 39.94 -11.21 36.25
CA PRO A 32 39.42 -12.28 37.08
C PRO A 32 39.62 -12.03 38.57
N ARG A 33 38.91 -12.80 39.39
CA ARG A 33 39.15 -12.92 40.83
C ARG A 33 40.31 -13.87 41.13
N SER A 34 40.71 -13.96 42.40
CA SER A 34 41.78 -14.86 42.86
C SER A 34 41.54 -16.34 42.53
N ASN A 35 40.28 -16.75 42.34
CA ASN A 35 39.91 -18.11 41.95
C ASN A 35 39.80 -18.31 40.43
N GLY A 36 40.25 -17.35 39.61
CA GLY A 36 40.19 -17.41 38.15
C GLY A 36 38.83 -17.06 37.55
N LEU A 37 37.77 -16.88 38.33
CA LEU A 37 36.43 -16.56 37.80
C LEU A 37 36.25 -15.06 37.55
N HIS A 38 35.53 -14.74 36.49
CA HIS A 38 35.17 -13.39 36.09
C HIS A 38 33.77 -13.02 36.60
N ALA A 39 33.58 -11.75 36.97
CA ALA A 39 32.25 -11.26 37.33
C ALA A 39 31.44 -10.96 36.06
N CYS A 40 30.29 -11.62 35.92
CA CYS A 40 29.34 -11.47 34.83
C CYS A 40 28.06 -10.81 35.35
N GLN A 41 27.73 -9.61 34.89
CA GLN A 41 26.49 -8.93 35.30
C GLN A 41 25.43 -9.12 34.21
N LEU A 42 24.39 -9.88 34.50
CA LEU A 42 23.19 -10.01 33.67
C LEU A 42 22.26 -8.82 33.91
N ILE A 43 21.79 -8.17 32.84
CA ILE A 43 21.07 -6.91 32.91
C ILE A 43 19.78 -7.03 32.08
N SER A 44 18.65 -6.59 32.64
CA SER A 44 17.36 -6.65 31.95
C SER A 44 17.06 -5.48 31.03
N SER A 45 17.84 -4.41 31.10
CA SER A 45 17.66 -3.26 30.20
C SER A 45 18.53 -3.45 28.96
N GLU A 46 17.89 -3.39 27.80
CA GLU A 46 18.55 -2.84 26.62
C GLU A 46 18.98 -1.42 26.98
N GLN A 47 20.21 -1.02 26.64
CA GLN A 47 20.82 0.23 27.10
C GLN A 47 20.18 1.53 26.56
N PHE A 48 18.87 1.55 26.27
CA PHE A 48 18.18 2.73 25.72
C PHE A 48 16.86 3.10 26.42
N ALA A 49 16.52 2.48 27.56
CA ALA A 49 15.40 2.95 28.38
C ALA A 49 15.86 3.54 29.72
N GLY A 50 16.13 4.84 29.72
CA GLY A 50 16.00 5.71 30.91
C GLY A 50 17.17 5.77 31.91
N LYS A 51 18.00 6.81 31.76
CA LYS A 51 18.89 7.48 32.75
C LYS A 51 20.14 6.73 33.25
N GLU A 52 21.25 7.49 33.24
CA GLU A 52 22.65 7.17 33.58
C GLU A 52 23.37 6.17 32.67
N TYR A 53 23.86 6.69 31.55
CA TYR A 53 24.94 6.07 30.78
C TYR A 53 26.20 6.01 31.68
N MET A 54 26.48 4.85 32.29
CA MET A 54 27.84 4.58 32.79
C MET A 54 28.72 4.40 31.56
N GLY A 55 29.49 5.43 31.23
CA GLY A 55 30.37 5.45 30.06
C GLY A 55 31.32 4.25 29.96
N PRO A 56 32.04 4.10 28.83
CA PRO A 56 32.91 2.95 28.57
C PRO A 56 33.85 2.67 29.76
N SER A 57 33.73 1.48 30.34
CA SER A 57 34.58 1.05 31.45
C SER A 57 35.80 0.30 30.90
N LYS A 58 37.01 0.72 31.30
CA LYS A 58 38.23 -0.04 31.00
C LYS A 58 38.24 -1.46 31.61
N ALA A 59 37.36 -1.73 32.58
CA ALA A 59 37.33 -2.99 33.33
C ALA A 59 36.24 -3.96 32.85
N TYR A 60 35.30 -3.53 31.99
CA TYR A 60 34.16 -4.34 31.58
C TYR A 60 33.98 -4.33 30.06
N ASN A 61 33.80 -5.52 29.50
CA ASN A 61 33.34 -5.71 28.13
C ASN A 61 31.81 -5.83 28.15
N HIS A 62 31.13 -4.94 27.44
CA HIS A 62 29.68 -4.96 27.31
C HIS A 62 29.27 -5.78 26.09
N TYR A 63 28.31 -6.69 26.26
CA TYR A 63 27.68 -7.41 25.16
C TYR A 63 26.16 -7.28 25.27
N SER A 64 25.51 -6.98 24.15
CA SER A 64 24.05 -6.88 24.06
C SER A 64 23.55 -7.62 22.83
N VAL A 65 22.33 -8.12 22.90
CA VAL A 65 21.63 -8.58 21.70
C VAL A 65 21.44 -7.35 20.82
N LYS A 66 21.96 -7.40 19.58
CA LYS A 66 21.70 -6.33 18.60
C LYS A 66 20.19 -6.29 18.36
N ASN A 67 19.57 -5.14 18.63
CA ASN A 67 18.19 -4.88 18.29
C ASN A 67 18.15 -4.33 16.85
N PRO A 68 17.69 -5.10 15.84
CA PRO A 68 17.69 -4.66 14.45
C PRO A 68 16.85 -3.40 14.21
N CYS A 69 15.90 -3.08 15.09
CA CYS A 69 15.10 -1.87 14.97
C CYS A 69 15.91 -0.57 15.15
N GLN A 70 17.11 -0.64 15.73
CA GLN A 70 17.98 0.53 15.88
C GLN A 70 18.52 1.05 14.55
N GLU A 71 18.60 0.18 13.55
CA GLU A 71 19.02 0.55 12.18
C GLU A 71 17.85 1.16 11.38
N SER A 72 16.68 1.34 11.99
CA SER A 72 15.46 1.85 11.35
C SER A 72 15.10 1.09 10.06
N PRO A 73 14.97 -0.25 10.10
CA PRO A 73 14.75 -1.07 8.90
C PRO A 73 13.38 -0.83 8.24
N CYS A 74 12.36 -0.44 9.03
CA CYS A 74 11.02 -0.15 8.53
C CYS A 74 10.95 1.20 7.83
N ARG A 75 10.55 1.21 6.56
CA ARG A 75 10.41 2.40 5.72
C ARG A 75 9.03 3.03 5.87
N ASN A 76 8.87 4.22 5.28
CA ASN A 76 7.58 4.93 5.17
C ASN A 76 6.84 5.13 6.50
N GLY A 77 7.60 5.29 7.58
CA GLY A 77 7.05 5.51 8.93
C GLY A 77 6.43 4.25 9.56
N GLY A 78 6.72 3.07 9.04
CA GLY A 78 6.35 1.79 9.65
C GLY A 78 6.97 1.61 11.03
N LYS A 79 6.25 0.95 11.95
CA LYS A 79 6.71 0.70 13.31
C LYS A 79 7.48 -0.61 13.37
N CYS A 80 8.74 -0.54 13.79
CA CYS A 80 9.57 -1.72 13.99
C CYS A 80 9.24 -2.42 15.31
N VAL A 81 8.96 -3.72 15.25
CA VAL A 81 8.65 -4.53 16.42
C VAL A 81 9.66 -5.68 16.50
N PHE A 82 10.57 -5.59 17.47
CA PHE A 82 11.56 -6.62 17.76
C PHE A 82 10.95 -7.75 18.60
N GLN A 83 11.02 -8.99 18.11
CA GLN A 83 10.56 -10.18 18.81
C GLN A 83 11.70 -10.77 19.63
N GLU A 84 11.65 -10.52 20.94
CA GLU A 84 12.71 -10.85 21.91
C GLU A 84 13.09 -12.34 21.97
N ASN A 85 12.22 -13.25 21.53
CA ASN A 85 12.44 -14.70 21.59
C ASN A 85 13.08 -15.31 20.32
N ARG A 86 13.17 -14.57 19.21
CA ARG A 86 13.62 -15.14 17.91
C ARG A 86 14.74 -14.36 17.22
N GLN A 87 15.29 -13.32 17.85
CA GLN A 87 16.21 -12.36 17.20
C GLN A 87 15.65 -11.84 15.85
N HIS A 88 14.32 -11.79 15.73
CA HIS A 88 13.63 -11.43 14.50
C HIS A 88 12.86 -10.14 14.75
N PHE A 89 12.80 -9.26 13.76
CA PHE A 89 11.94 -8.09 13.78
C PHE A 89 10.89 -8.21 12.70
N HIS A 90 9.79 -7.49 12.84
CA HIS A 90 8.85 -7.26 11.76
C HIS A 90 8.40 -5.81 11.75
N CYS A 91 7.93 -5.34 10.61
CA CYS A 91 7.40 -4.00 10.46
C CYS A 91 5.87 -4.01 10.47
N GLU A 92 5.28 -3.22 11.36
CA GLU A 92 3.86 -2.84 11.29
C GLU A 92 3.74 -1.64 10.34
N CYS A 93 3.28 -1.88 9.11
CA CYS A 93 3.16 -0.84 8.10
C CYS A 93 1.99 0.10 8.38
N ARG A 94 2.18 1.38 8.05
CA ARG A 94 1.06 2.35 8.01
C ARG A 94 0.11 2.00 6.87
N ASP A 95 -1.12 2.50 6.97
CA ASP A 95 -2.10 2.41 5.89
C ASP A 95 -1.50 2.94 4.58
N GLY A 96 -1.72 2.19 3.49
CA GLY A 96 -1.16 2.48 2.18
C GLY A 96 0.26 1.95 1.94
N PHE A 97 0.85 1.16 2.84
CA PHE A 97 2.16 0.52 2.63
C PHE A 97 2.15 -0.98 2.93
N GLU A 98 3.02 -1.71 2.26
CA GLU A 98 3.22 -3.15 2.38
C GLU A 98 4.67 -3.53 2.03
N GLY A 99 4.96 -4.84 2.09
CA GLY A 99 6.32 -5.37 2.01
C GLY A 99 6.88 -5.72 3.38
N GLU A 100 8.00 -6.45 3.40
CA GLU A 100 8.62 -6.92 4.65
C GLU A 100 9.09 -5.75 5.52
N ASN A 101 9.55 -4.68 4.87
CA ASN A 101 10.07 -3.47 5.50
C ASN A 101 9.19 -2.24 5.19
N CYS A 102 7.92 -2.44 4.81
CA CYS A 102 7.01 -1.38 4.38
C CYS A 102 7.56 -0.54 3.22
N GLU A 103 8.41 -1.15 2.38
CA GLU A 103 9.11 -0.48 1.29
C GLU A 103 8.23 -0.23 0.07
N LYS A 104 7.06 -0.89 -0.01
CA LYS A 104 6.14 -0.77 -1.13
C LYS A 104 4.94 0.06 -0.69
N GLY A 105 4.60 1.10 -1.44
CA GLY A 105 3.27 1.71 -1.32
C GLY A 105 2.23 0.77 -1.94
N ARG A 106 1.10 0.55 -1.27
CA ARG A 106 -0.09 -0.04 -1.88
C ARG A 106 -0.58 0.92 -2.95
N CYS A 107 -0.25 0.62 -4.20
CA CYS A 107 -0.73 1.41 -5.33
C CYS A 107 -1.97 0.76 -5.94
N ASN A 108 -2.96 0.41 -5.14
CA ASN A 108 -4.20 -0.25 -5.59
C ASN A 108 -5.40 0.24 -4.76
N ASP A 109 -5.29 1.43 -4.18
CA ASP A 109 -6.37 2.06 -3.44
C ASP A 109 -7.40 2.62 -4.42
N THR A 110 -8.67 2.69 -4.01
CA THR A 110 -9.72 3.34 -4.82
C THR A 110 -9.40 4.83 -4.96
N LEU A 111 -9.49 5.35 -6.17
CA LEU A 111 -9.16 6.75 -6.46
C LEU A 111 -10.33 7.72 -6.25
N GLY A 112 -11.54 7.20 -6.02
CA GLY A 112 -12.63 7.97 -5.45
C GLY A 112 -13.89 8.07 -6.30
N MET A 113 -14.09 7.17 -7.27
CA MET A 113 -15.33 7.17 -8.05
C MET A 113 -16.51 6.76 -7.17
N GLN A 114 -16.43 5.60 -6.50
CA GLN A 114 -17.50 5.07 -5.66
C GLN A 114 -17.67 5.88 -4.36
N SER A 115 -16.58 6.37 -3.76
CA SER A 115 -16.62 7.13 -2.50
C SER A 115 -17.08 8.57 -2.64
N MET A 116 -17.23 9.07 -3.89
CA MET A 116 -17.50 10.48 -4.21
C MET A 116 -16.34 11.44 -3.95
N ASP A 117 -15.15 10.95 -3.60
CA ASP A 117 -13.96 11.81 -3.40
C ASP A 117 -13.51 12.48 -4.70
N ILE A 118 -13.75 11.84 -5.85
CA ILE A 118 -13.69 12.50 -7.15
C ILE A 118 -15.00 13.26 -7.34
N PRO A 119 -15.02 14.60 -7.39
CA PRO A 119 -16.25 15.36 -7.52
C PRO A 119 -16.85 15.26 -8.93
N ASP A 120 -18.16 15.45 -9.05
CA ASP A 120 -18.90 15.31 -10.32
C ASP A 120 -18.31 16.15 -11.46
N SER A 121 -17.82 17.35 -11.16
CA SER A 121 -17.20 18.27 -12.14
C SER A 121 -15.92 17.72 -12.78
N LYS A 122 -15.35 16.65 -12.21
CA LYS A 122 -14.15 15.96 -12.72
C LYS A 122 -14.48 14.76 -13.60
N ILE A 123 -15.77 14.44 -13.78
CA ILE A 123 -16.23 13.35 -14.61
C ILE A 123 -16.97 13.94 -15.81
N THR A 124 -16.38 13.79 -16.99
CA THR A 124 -16.92 14.32 -18.26
C THR A 124 -17.04 13.22 -19.28
N ALA A 125 -17.75 13.45 -20.38
CA ALA A 125 -17.89 12.47 -21.45
C ALA A 125 -18.01 13.14 -22.81
N SER A 126 -17.91 12.35 -23.87
CA SER A 126 -18.16 12.79 -25.24
C SER A 126 -19.57 13.33 -25.43
N SER A 127 -20.56 12.69 -24.79
CA SER A 127 -21.97 13.07 -24.81
C SER A 127 -22.73 12.31 -23.72
N TYR A 128 -24.01 12.61 -23.53
CA TYR A 128 -24.92 11.81 -22.71
C TYR A 128 -26.35 11.90 -23.24
N ILE A 129 -27.11 10.81 -23.15
CA ILE A 129 -28.45 10.72 -23.78
C ILE A 129 -29.52 11.56 -23.08
N SER A 130 -29.44 11.70 -21.75
CA SER A 130 -30.36 12.54 -20.97
C SER A 130 -29.84 12.76 -19.54
N GLY A 131 -30.52 13.62 -18.77
CA GLY A 131 -30.13 13.97 -17.40
C GLY A 131 -30.17 12.83 -16.37
N ILE A 132 -30.71 11.66 -16.74
CA ILE A 132 -30.71 10.46 -15.88
C ILE A 132 -29.50 9.52 -16.14
N TRP A 133 -28.67 9.84 -17.14
CA TRP A 133 -27.50 9.07 -17.58
C TRP A 133 -26.23 9.94 -17.64
N LEU A 134 -26.08 10.87 -16.70
CA LEU A 134 -24.97 11.81 -16.67
C LEU A 134 -23.62 11.12 -16.49
N PRO A 135 -22.52 11.71 -16.99
CA PRO A 135 -21.17 11.17 -16.78
C PRO A 135 -20.85 10.95 -15.29
N SER A 136 -21.28 11.87 -14.42
CA SER A 136 -21.06 11.76 -12.98
C SER A 136 -21.78 10.57 -12.31
N TYR A 137 -22.70 9.91 -13.02
CA TYR A 137 -23.42 8.72 -12.52
C TYR A 137 -22.66 7.42 -12.80
N ALA A 138 -21.55 7.47 -13.53
CA ALA A 138 -20.70 6.32 -13.85
C ALA A 138 -19.84 5.84 -12.66
N ARG A 139 -20.39 5.82 -11.44
CA ARG A 139 -19.69 5.45 -10.22
C ARG A 139 -20.02 4.00 -9.84
N LEU A 140 -18.98 3.19 -9.62
CA LEU A 140 -19.15 1.77 -9.28
C LEU A 140 -20.06 1.58 -8.08
N ASN A 141 -20.99 0.61 -8.14
CA ASN A 141 -21.92 0.27 -7.05
C ASN A 141 -22.84 1.41 -6.54
N VAL A 142 -22.87 2.57 -7.21
CA VAL A 142 -23.74 3.69 -6.83
C VAL A 142 -24.95 3.77 -7.75
N LEU A 143 -26.14 3.95 -7.17
CA LEU A 143 -27.37 4.25 -7.90
C LEU A 143 -27.59 5.77 -7.95
N LEU A 144 -27.13 6.41 -9.02
CA LEU A 144 -27.53 7.77 -9.38
C LEU A 144 -28.27 7.74 -10.72
N GLY A 145 -29.42 8.43 -10.80
CA GLY A 145 -30.32 8.30 -11.95
C GLY A 145 -30.72 6.83 -12.16
N TYR A 146 -30.41 6.28 -13.33
CA TYR A 146 -30.65 4.87 -13.64
C TYR A 146 -29.41 3.98 -13.44
N GLY A 147 -28.37 4.51 -12.77
CA GLY A 147 -27.20 3.77 -12.34
C GLY A 147 -26.15 3.61 -13.44
N GLY A 148 -25.69 4.72 -14.00
CA GLY A 148 -24.55 4.74 -14.93
C GLY A 148 -24.58 5.94 -15.89
N TRP A 149 -23.59 5.98 -16.77
CA TRP A 149 -23.53 6.90 -17.91
C TRP A 149 -23.90 6.17 -19.20
N ILE A 150 -24.62 6.84 -20.10
CA ILE A 150 -24.90 6.40 -21.48
C ILE A 150 -24.66 7.58 -22.43
N PRO A 151 -23.86 7.43 -23.50
CA PRO A 151 -23.65 8.48 -24.50
C PRO A 151 -24.92 8.78 -25.29
N ALA A 152 -25.00 9.98 -25.88
CA ALA A 152 -26.14 10.38 -26.70
C ALA A 152 -26.31 9.55 -27.98
N SER A 153 -25.22 8.96 -28.48
CA SER A 153 -25.22 8.04 -29.61
C SER A 153 -24.46 6.76 -29.27
N ASN A 154 -24.93 5.62 -29.78
CA ASN A 154 -24.29 4.32 -29.65
C ASN A 154 -23.23 4.05 -30.75
N THR A 155 -22.69 5.10 -31.38
CA THR A 155 -21.58 4.98 -32.35
C THR A 155 -20.25 4.76 -31.64
N ILE A 156 -19.42 3.82 -32.12
CA ILE A 156 -18.06 3.61 -31.59
C ILE A 156 -17.26 4.92 -31.65
N GLY A 157 -16.49 5.22 -30.61
CA GLY A 157 -15.74 6.48 -30.46
C GLY A 157 -16.26 7.38 -29.34
N GLN A 158 -17.34 7.00 -28.66
CA GLN A 158 -17.73 7.63 -27.39
C GLN A 158 -16.68 7.38 -26.32
N TRP A 159 -16.61 8.29 -25.35
CA TRP A 159 -15.70 8.18 -24.23
C TRP A 159 -16.29 8.80 -22.97
N ILE A 160 -15.91 8.26 -21.82
CA ILE A 160 -16.03 8.91 -20.52
C ILE A 160 -14.63 9.20 -20.00
N GLN A 161 -14.45 10.36 -19.36
CA GLN A 161 -13.17 10.87 -18.87
C GLN A 161 -13.25 11.22 -17.40
N VAL A 162 -12.19 10.89 -16.67
CA VAL A 162 -11.99 11.30 -15.27
C VAL A 162 -10.72 12.16 -15.17
N ASP A 163 -10.85 13.35 -14.58
CA ASP A 163 -9.72 14.22 -14.17
C ASP A 163 -9.35 13.94 -12.71
N LEU A 164 -8.21 13.28 -12.49
CA LEU A 164 -7.69 12.94 -11.15
C LEU A 164 -7.07 14.14 -10.43
N SER A 165 -7.11 15.33 -11.03
CA SER A 165 -6.55 16.61 -10.57
C SER A 165 -5.03 16.67 -10.48
N ASN A 166 -4.37 15.56 -10.13
CA ASN A 166 -2.92 15.40 -10.09
C ASN A 166 -2.49 14.18 -10.90
N VAL A 167 -1.24 14.17 -11.34
CA VAL A 167 -0.64 12.99 -11.97
C VAL A 167 -0.64 11.84 -10.96
N THR A 168 -1.28 10.75 -11.36
CA THR A 168 -1.58 9.60 -10.51
C THR A 168 -1.14 8.34 -11.24
N ARG A 169 -0.65 7.36 -10.48
CA ARG A 169 -0.35 6.03 -11.00
C ARG A 169 -1.58 5.16 -10.88
N ILE A 170 -2.19 4.85 -12.01
CA ILE A 170 -3.41 4.06 -12.16
C ILE A 170 -3.02 2.62 -12.48
N THR A 171 -3.41 1.68 -11.63
CA THR A 171 -2.97 0.28 -11.68
C THR A 171 -4.09 -0.68 -12.01
N ALA A 172 -5.35 -0.28 -11.86
CA ALA A 172 -6.48 -1.07 -12.31
C ALA A 172 -7.71 -0.20 -12.57
N ILE A 173 -8.66 -0.77 -13.31
CA ILE A 173 -10.00 -0.22 -13.51
C ILE A 173 -11.02 -1.33 -13.28
N ALA A 174 -12.10 -1.02 -12.58
CA ALA A 174 -13.26 -1.90 -12.47
C ALA A 174 -14.45 -1.29 -13.22
N THR A 175 -15.23 -2.13 -13.90
CA THR A 175 -16.44 -1.73 -14.63
C THR A 175 -17.64 -2.55 -14.20
N GLN A 176 -18.82 -1.96 -14.33
CA GLN A 176 -20.12 -2.57 -14.05
C GLN A 176 -21.14 -1.99 -15.04
N GLY A 177 -22.19 -2.74 -15.39
CA GLY A 177 -23.27 -2.26 -16.25
C GLY A 177 -24.24 -1.30 -15.55
N SER A 178 -25.34 -0.97 -16.22
CA SER A 178 -26.42 -0.15 -15.65
C SER A 178 -27.10 -0.87 -14.47
N GLN A 179 -27.41 -0.15 -13.39
CA GLN A 179 -28.07 -0.80 -12.26
C GLN A 179 -29.56 -1.08 -12.53
N SER A 180 -30.25 -0.12 -13.16
CA SER A 180 -31.70 -0.19 -13.34
C SER A 180 -32.10 -0.93 -14.62
N GLU A 181 -31.27 -0.90 -15.66
CA GLU A 181 -31.59 -1.42 -16.99
C GLU A 181 -30.57 -2.47 -17.46
N SER A 182 -30.97 -3.35 -18.38
CA SER A 182 -30.10 -4.36 -18.98
C SER A 182 -29.22 -3.76 -20.08
N HIS A 183 -28.29 -2.89 -19.68
CA HIS A 183 -27.33 -2.22 -20.57
C HIS A 183 -25.92 -2.36 -19.99
N TRP A 184 -24.93 -2.67 -20.83
CA TRP A 184 -23.54 -2.74 -20.38
C TRP A 184 -22.54 -2.67 -21.52
N VAL A 185 -21.34 -2.17 -21.23
CA VAL A 185 -20.17 -2.27 -22.09
C VAL A 185 -19.55 -3.66 -21.96
N LYS A 186 -19.39 -4.37 -23.09
CA LYS A 186 -18.79 -5.71 -23.17
C LYS A 186 -17.27 -5.66 -23.31
N THR A 187 -16.75 -4.69 -24.06
CA THR A 187 -15.31 -4.46 -24.23
C THR A 187 -15.03 -2.98 -24.39
N TYR A 188 -13.83 -2.55 -24.01
CA TYR A 188 -13.41 -1.16 -24.09
C TYR A 188 -11.90 -1.04 -24.31
N SER A 189 -11.44 0.13 -24.72
CA SER A 189 -10.02 0.52 -24.67
C SER A 189 -9.84 1.72 -23.74
N LEU A 190 -8.60 2.02 -23.38
CA LEU A 190 -8.26 3.16 -22.54
C LEU A 190 -7.39 4.16 -23.31
N GLN A 191 -7.61 5.44 -23.03
CA GLN A 191 -6.68 6.51 -23.38
C GLN A 191 -6.31 7.28 -22.12
N TYR A 192 -5.14 7.90 -22.11
CA TYR A 192 -4.68 8.67 -20.95
C TYR A 192 -3.86 9.88 -21.37
N SER A 193 -3.80 10.88 -20.50
CA SER A 193 -3.16 12.16 -20.77
C SER A 193 -2.70 12.84 -19.47
N GLU A 194 -1.64 13.63 -19.55
CA GLU A 194 -1.18 14.50 -18.46
C GLU A 194 -1.74 15.92 -18.60
N ASP A 195 -1.96 16.40 -19.82
CA ASP A 195 -2.37 17.77 -20.14
C ASP A 195 -3.89 17.91 -20.37
N GLY A 196 -4.59 16.81 -20.68
CA GLY A 196 -6.01 16.79 -21.01
C GLY A 196 -6.32 17.15 -22.46
N THR A 197 -5.30 17.35 -23.30
CA THR A 197 -5.42 17.68 -24.72
C THR A 197 -4.83 16.60 -25.63
N SER A 198 -3.66 16.07 -25.27
CA SER A 198 -2.94 15.06 -26.03
C SER A 198 -3.12 13.71 -25.36
N PHE A 199 -3.91 12.83 -25.98
CA PHE A 199 -4.20 11.50 -25.44
C PHE A 199 -3.36 10.41 -26.12
N LYS A 200 -2.87 9.48 -25.30
CA LYS A 200 -2.16 8.27 -25.73
C LYS A 200 -3.06 7.06 -25.52
N ASP A 201 -3.05 6.12 -26.46
CA ASP A 201 -3.72 4.85 -26.29
C ASP A 201 -2.95 3.93 -25.35
N TYR A 202 -3.66 3.30 -24.41
CA TYR A 202 -3.07 2.28 -23.55
C TYR A 202 -2.72 1.03 -24.37
N GLU A 203 -1.45 0.63 -24.31
CA GLU A 203 -0.90 -0.53 -25.06
C GLU A 203 -1.31 -0.52 -26.54
N GLY A 204 -1.24 0.64 -27.21
CA GLY A 204 -1.59 0.76 -28.64
C GLY A 204 -3.07 0.54 -28.96
N GLY A 205 -3.95 0.73 -27.98
CA GLY A 205 -5.40 0.58 -28.15
C GLY A 205 -5.90 -0.83 -27.77
N LYS A 206 -5.19 -1.51 -26.87
CA LYS A 206 -5.55 -2.83 -26.37
C LYS A 206 -7.00 -2.88 -25.93
N THR A 207 -7.69 -3.93 -26.37
CA THR A 207 -9.08 -4.19 -25.99
C THR A 207 -9.10 -4.96 -24.67
N LEU A 208 -9.78 -4.38 -23.68
CA LEU A 208 -10.02 -4.94 -22.37
C LEU A 208 -11.44 -5.49 -22.30
N SER A 209 -11.62 -6.59 -21.57
CA SER A 209 -12.93 -7.18 -21.31
C SER A 209 -13.69 -6.34 -20.30
N GLY A 210 -14.93 -5.99 -20.64
CA GLY A 210 -15.89 -5.37 -19.74
C GLY A 210 -16.86 -6.42 -19.19
N ASN A 211 -18.14 -6.08 -19.17
CA ASN A 211 -19.16 -6.82 -18.45
C ASN A 211 -19.96 -7.78 -19.35
N SER A 212 -20.47 -8.85 -18.75
CA SER A 212 -21.39 -9.81 -19.36
C SER A 212 -22.84 -9.60 -18.91
N ASP A 213 -23.05 -8.79 -17.88
CA ASP A 213 -24.33 -8.48 -17.26
C ASP A 213 -24.29 -7.07 -16.63
N ARG A 214 -25.36 -6.71 -15.93
CA ARG A 214 -25.56 -5.37 -15.39
C ARG A 214 -24.98 -5.15 -13.98
N THR A 215 -24.65 -6.21 -13.25
CA THR A 215 -24.33 -6.19 -11.81
C THR A 215 -22.93 -6.68 -11.44
N THR A 216 -22.36 -7.62 -12.18
CA THR A 216 -21.06 -8.22 -11.87
C THR A 216 -19.96 -7.21 -12.14
N VAL A 217 -19.12 -6.95 -11.13
CA VAL A 217 -17.95 -6.08 -11.28
C VAL A 217 -16.86 -6.85 -12.00
N VAL A 218 -16.32 -6.27 -13.08
CA VAL A 218 -15.17 -6.81 -13.80
C VAL A 218 -13.99 -5.88 -13.59
N LYS A 219 -12.90 -6.39 -12.99
CA LYS A 219 -11.69 -5.63 -12.71
C LYS A 219 -10.56 -6.06 -13.65
N ASN A 220 -9.94 -5.10 -14.32
CA ASN A 220 -8.75 -5.30 -15.13
C ASN A 220 -7.56 -4.61 -14.46
N ASN A 221 -6.52 -5.39 -14.15
CA ASN A 221 -5.23 -4.84 -13.76
C ASN A 221 -4.50 -4.31 -15.01
N LEU A 222 -3.85 -3.17 -14.87
CA LEU A 222 -3.09 -2.50 -15.92
C LEU A 222 -1.61 -2.79 -15.71
N ASP A 223 -1.03 -3.55 -16.63
CA ASP A 223 0.39 -3.86 -16.69
C ASP A 223 0.87 -3.62 -18.12
N PRO A 224 1.63 -2.54 -18.38
CA PRO A 224 2.17 -1.59 -17.40
C PRO A 224 1.11 -0.69 -16.76
N ALA A 225 1.34 -0.23 -15.53
CA ALA A 225 0.50 0.78 -14.90
C ALA A 225 0.53 2.11 -15.69
N ILE A 226 -0.58 2.82 -15.73
CA ILE A 226 -0.68 4.13 -16.39
C ILE A 226 -0.26 5.23 -15.40
N THR A 227 0.62 6.13 -15.81
CA THR A 227 0.88 7.39 -15.08
C THR A 227 0.24 8.53 -15.85
N ALA A 228 -0.80 9.14 -15.30
CA ALA A 228 -1.57 10.18 -15.97
C ALA A 228 -2.40 11.02 -14.99
N ARG A 229 -2.86 12.18 -15.44
CA ARG A 229 -3.88 12.98 -14.72
C ARG A 229 -5.29 12.69 -15.23
N TYR A 230 -5.43 12.50 -16.54
CA TYR A 230 -6.70 12.22 -17.20
C TYR A 230 -6.69 10.80 -17.74
N ILE A 231 -7.80 10.09 -17.55
CA ILE A 231 -8.03 8.78 -18.15
C ILE A 231 -9.39 8.77 -18.84
N ARG A 232 -9.45 8.15 -20.02
CA ARG A 232 -10.64 7.91 -20.81
C ARG A 232 -10.90 6.42 -20.95
N LEU A 233 -12.15 6.01 -20.78
CA LEU A 233 -12.65 4.71 -21.19
C LEU A 233 -13.48 4.86 -22.45
N LEU A 234 -13.13 4.08 -23.48
CA LEU A 234 -13.76 4.11 -24.81
C LEU A 234 -14.45 2.77 -25.08
N PRO A 235 -15.80 2.70 -25.03
CA PRO A 235 -16.52 1.47 -25.35
C PRO A 235 -16.24 0.98 -26.79
N LYS A 236 -16.01 -0.33 -26.94
CA LYS A 236 -15.74 -1.00 -28.23
C LYS A 236 -16.82 -2.01 -28.61
N ALA A 237 -17.46 -2.63 -27.63
CA ALA A 237 -18.65 -3.46 -27.82
C ALA A 237 -19.57 -3.32 -26.60
N TYR A 238 -20.88 -3.51 -26.79
CA TYR A 238 -21.89 -3.30 -25.74
C TYR A 238 -23.11 -4.20 -25.97
N TYR A 239 -23.96 -4.30 -24.95
CA TYR A 239 -25.29 -4.89 -25.04
C TYR A 239 -26.35 -3.80 -24.88
N SER A 240 -27.24 -3.68 -25.86
CA SER A 240 -28.30 -2.66 -25.95
C SER A 240 -27.78 -1.21 -26.01
N TYR A 241 -27.20 -0.68 -24.93
CA TYR A 241 -26.56 0.64 -24.87
C TYR A 241 -25.18 0.57 -24.22
N MET A 242 -24.32 1.56 -24.49
CA MET A 242 -22.98 1.71 -23.89
C MET A 242 -23.04 2.20 -22.43
N ALA A 243 -23.79 1.50 -21.58
CA ALA A 243 -23.92 1.89 -20.18
C ALA A 243 -22.73 1.43 -19.34
N LEU A 244 -22.21 2.31 -18.47
CA LEU A 244 -21.17 1.93 -17.53
C LEU A 244 -21.25 2.66 -16.18
N ARG A 245 -20.79 1.93 -15.16
CA ARG A 245 -20.29 2.42 -13.88
C ARG A 245 -18.85 1.94 -13.74
N MET A 246 -17.97 2.73 -13.10
CA MET A 246 -16.56 2.39 -12.99
C MET A 246 -15.91 2.89 -11.69
N GLU A 247 -14.79 2.25 -11.34
CA GLU A 247 -13.85 2.69 -10.30
C GLU A 247 -12.42 2.58 -10.84
N LEU A 248 -11.56 3.50 -10.40
CA LEU A 248 -10.14 3.50 -10.72
C LEU A 248 -9.35 3.12 -9.47
N TYR A 249 -8.29 2.35 -9.64
CA TYR A 249 -7.38 1.98 -8.56
C TYR A 249 -5.99 2.48 -8.83
N GLY A 250 -5.27 2.90 -7.80
CA GLY A 250 -3.95 3.46 -7.96
C GLY A 250 -3.41 4.11 -6.69
N CYS A 251 -2.49 5.05 -6.88
CA CYS A 251 -1.94 5.91 -5.84
C CYS A 251 -1.37 7.19 -6.44
N ARG A 252 -1.25 8.24 -5.63
CA ARG A 252 -0.57 9.47 -6.03
C ARG A 252 0.92 9.20 -6.21
N VAL A 253 1.50 9.76 -7.26
CA VAL A 253 2.96 9.76 -7.45
C VAL A 253 3.51 10.92 -6.63
N PHE A 254 4.35 10.63 -5.64
CA PHE A 254 5.06 11.63 -4.84
C PHE A 254 6.40 11.97 -5.48
#